data_AF-A0A7R9TKK7-F1
#
_entry.id   AF-A0A7R9TKK7-F1
#
_cell.length_a   1.000
_cell.length_b   1.000
_cell.length_c   1.000
_cell.angle_alpha   90.00
_cell.angle_beta   90.00
_cell.angle_gamma   90.00
#
_symmetry.space_group_name_H-M   'P 1'
#
loop_
_entity.id
_entity.type
_entity.pdbx_description
1 polymer ?
#
loop_
_entity_poly.entity_id
_entity_poly.type
_entity_poly.pdbx_seq_one_letter_code
_entity_poly.pdbx_strand_id
1 'polypeptide(L)'
;GREGFEFQRACKELREGVDALPPLEEEERGEELREILPAPGGEADEVEGAERRRQLRLLWARRVALVGCAEAALARHSVAWARTAAEMAIDALASAADEKLPPPLHRRAEALRNQLRDMKTGKSKGGGRRNPTAEKVSSFEKAQSRWAKDKDVSARGGVGFG
;
A
#
# COMPACT_ATOMS: atom_id res chain seq x y z
N GLY A 1 17.17 10.69 -12.89
CA GLY A 1 18.01 9.66 -13.54
C GLY A 1 17.14 8.56 -14.12
N ARG A 2 17.72 7.69 -14.96
CA ARG A 2 17.02 6.61 -15.68
C ARG A 2 16.17 5.71 -14.76
N GLU A 3 16.70 5.37 -13.59
CA GLU A 3 15.99 4.55 -12.58
C GLU A 3 14.65 5.15 -12.13
N GLY A 4 14.60 6.48 -11.94
CA GLY A 4 13.37 7.15 -11.51
C GLY A 4 12.27 7.11 -12.58
N PHE A 5 12.67 7.22 -13.84
CA PHE A 5 11.74 7.12 -14.97
C PHE A 5 11.20 5.69 -15.13
N GLU A 6 12.07 4.68 -15.06
CA GLU A 6 11.68 3.27 -15.15
C GLU A 6 10.74 2.86 -14.00
N PHE A 7 10.97 3.36 -12.78
CA PHE A 7 10.08 3.12 -11.65
C PHE A 7 8.72 3.79 -11.81
N GLN A 8 8.68 5.06 -12.24
CA GLN A 8 7.42 5.76 -12.50
C GLN A 8 6.58 5.04 -13.56
N ARG A 9 7.24 4.55 -14.61
CA ARG A 9 6.62 3.70 -15.63
C ARG A 9 6.08 2.41 -15.02
N ALA A 10 6.85 1.71 -14.20
CA ALA A 10 6.41 0.48 -13.55
C ALA A 10 5.19 0.70 -12.61
N CYS A 11 5.17 1.80 -11.86
CA CYS A 11 4.01 2.17 -11.03
C CYS A 11 2.77 2.50 -11.88
N LYS A 12 2.95 3.11 -13.06
CA LYS A 12 1.86 3.36 -14.01
C LYS A 12 1.33 2.04 -14.59
N GLU A 13 2.21 1.16 -15.03
CA GLU A 13 1.85 -0.18 -15.56
C GLU A 13 1.16 -1.03 -14.48
N LEU A 14 1.54 -0.90 -13.20
CA LEU A 14 0.83 -1.52 -12.09
C LEU A 14 -0.62 -1.03 -12.00
N ARG A 15 -0.82 0.29 -12.02
CA ARG A 15 -2.16 0.88 -11.98
C ARG A 15 -3.01 0.39 -13.15
N GLU A 16 -2.49 0.46 -14.36
CA GLU A 16 -3.19 -0.05 -15.56
C GLU A 16 -3.47 -1.55 -15.44
N GLY A 17 -2.55 -2.30 -14.84
CA GLY A 17 -2.70 -3.72 -14.54
C GLY A 17 -3.85 -4.02 -13.58
N VAL A 18 -4.04 -3.19 -12.54
CA VAL A 18 -5.16 -3.25 -11.60
C VAL A 18 -6.47 -2.84 -12.27
N ASP A 19 -6.45 -1.80 -13.08
CA ASP A 19 -7.62 -1.32 -13.83
C ASP A 19 -8.11 -2.40 -14.82
N ALA A 20 -7.18 -3.14 -15.43
CA ALA A 20 -7.48 -4.22 -16.37
C ALA A 20 -7.85 -5.57 -15.73
N LEU A 21 -7.83 -5.70 -14.39
CA LEU A 21 -8.32 -6.92 -13.73
C LEU A 21 -9.84 -7.02 -13.87
N PRO A 22 -10.38 -8.22 -14.17
CA PRO A 22 -11.81 -8.46 -14.09
C PRO A 22 -12.29 -8.37 -12.62
N PRO A 23 -13.57 -8.03 -12.39
CA PRO A 23 -14.17 -8.11 -11.07
C PRO A 23 -14.11 -9.55 -10.54
N LEU A 24 -14.19 -9.70 -9.22
CA LEU A 24 -14.22 -11.03 -8.59
C LEU A 24 -15.49 -11.79 -8.94
N GLU A 25 -15.32 -13.02 -9.42
CA GLU A 25 -16.40 -14.00 -9.52
C GLU A 25 -16.82 -14.47 -8.10
N GLU A 26 -18.05 -14.97 -7.94
CA GLU A 26 -18.55 -15.46 -6.64
C GLU A 26 -17.65 -16.54 -6.04
N GLU A 27 -17.09 -17.41 -6.89
CA GLU A 27 -16.13 -18.47 -6.53
C GLU A 27 -14.83 -17.93 -5.91
N GLU A 28 -14.42 -16.69 -6.25
CA GLU A 28 -13.20 -16.06 -5.74
C GLU A 28 -13.43 -15.26 -4.43
N ARG A 29 -14.70 -15.02 -4.08
CA ARG A 29 -15.10 -14.26 -2.88
C ARG A 29 -15.17 -15.15 -1.63
N GLY A 30 -15.46 -16.43 -1.79
CA GLY A 30 -15.36 -17.41 -0.72
C GLY A 30 -13.90 -17.56 -0.28
N GLU A 31 -13.64 -17.67 1.02
CA GLU A 31 -12.31 -17.99 1.56
C GLU A 31 -11.81 -19.41 1.13
N GLU A 32 -12.62 -20.11 0.33
CA GLU A 32 -12.47 -21.46 -0.20
C GLU A 32 -11.76 -21.48 -1.56
N LEU A 33 -10.52 -21.00 -1.60
CA LEU A 33 -9.50 -21.61 -2.49
C LEU A 33 -8.79 -22.78 -1.79
N ARG A 34 -9.43 -23.37 -0.78
CA ARG A 34 -8.91 -24.54 -0.07
C ARG A 34 -9.12 -25.85 -0.83
N GLU A 35 -9.93 -25.85 -1.88
CA GLU A 35 -10.04 -26.97 -2.82
C GLU A 35 -10.06 -26.47 -4.27
N ILE A 36 -8.88 -26.33 -4.88
CA ILE A 36 -8.78 -26.48 -6.33
C ILE A 36 -8.54 -27.96 -6.65
N LEU A 37 -9.47 -28.88 -6.30
CA LEU A 37 -9.54 -30.32 -6.68
C LEU A 37 -10.73 -31.05 -5.99
N PRO A 38 -11.28 -32.15 -6.57
CA PRO A 38 -12.27 -32.21 -7.66
C PRO A 38 -13.65 -32.77 -7.22
N ALA A 39 -14.72 -32.48 -7.97
CA ALA A 39 -15.95 -33.29 -7.94
C ALA A 39 -16.72 -33.14 -9.27
N PRO A 40 -17.66 -34.04 -9.61
CA PRO A 40 -17.48 -35.44 -9.99
C PRO A 40 -17.76 -35.67 -11.49
N GLY A 41 -17.06 -36.63 -12.10
CA GLY A 41 -17.53 -37.49 -13.20
C GLY A 41 -18.03 -36.87 -14.51
N GLY A 42 -17.18 -36.87 -15.54
CA GLY A 42 -17.58 -36.78 -16.94
C GLY A 42 -16.42 -36.32 -17.84
N GLU A 43 -15.91 -37.18 -18.73
CA GLU A 43 -14.69 -36.92 -19.52
C GLU A 43 -14.72 -35.65 -20.39
N ALA A 44 -15.91 -35.15 -20.76
CA ALA A 44 -16.07 -33.89 -21.48
C ALA A 44 -16.14 -32.64 -20.55
N ASP A 45 -16.77 -32.78 -19.38
CA ASP A 45 -16.85 -31.74 -18.34
C ASP A 45 -15.49 -31.53 -17.63
N GLU A 46 -14.61 -32.53 -17.67
CA GLU A 46 -13.26 -32.43 -17.09
C GLU A 46 -12.36 -31.44 -17.84
N VAL A 47 -12.48 -31.33 -19.16
CA VAL A 47 -11.63 -30.47 -20.00
C VAL A 47 -12.02 -29.00 -19.88
N GLU A 48 -13.32 -28.70 -19.98
CA GLU A 48 -13.84 -27.34 -19.81
C GLU A 48 -13.63 -26.83 -18.37
N GLY A 49 -13.90 -27.68 -17.38
CA GLY A 49 -13.60 -27.39 -15.99
C GLY A 49 -12.10 -27.18 -15.72
N ALA A 50 -11.21 -27.90 -16.42
CA ALA A 50 -9.76 -27.74 -16.24
C ALA A 50 -9.25 -26.41 -16.79
N GLU A 51 -9.73 -25.98 -17.96
CA GLU A 51 -9.34 -24.68 -18.55
C GLU A 51 -9.86 -23.52 -17.71
N ARG A 52 -11.11 -23.59 -17.21
CA ARG A 52 -11.64 -22.57 -16.30
C ARG A 52 -10.83 -22.47 -15.00
N ARG A 53 -10.50 -23.60 -14.37
CA ARG A 53 -9.61 -23.63 -13.18
C ARG A 53 -8.23 -23.04 -13.46
N ARG A 54 -7.67 -23.30 -14.64
CA ARG A 54 -6.38 -22.74 -15.06
C ARG A 54 -6.45 -21.22 -15.20
N GLN A 55 -7.53 -20.70 -15.79
CA GLN A 55 -7.75 -19.26 -15.93
C GLN A 55 -7.90 -18.58 -14.55
N LEU A 56 -8.67 -19.15 -13.63
CA LEU A 56 -8.80 -18.64 -12.27
C LEU A 56 -7.45 -18.62 -11.53
N ARG A 57 -6.63 -19.68 -11.67
CA ARG A 57 -5.27 -19.69 -11.10
C ARG A 57 -4.37 -18.60 -11.67
N LEU A 58 -4.46 -18.33 -12.98
CA LEU A 58 -3.69 -17.25 -13.62
C LEU A 58 -4.14 -15.87 -13.13
N LEU A 59 -5.45 -15.65 -13.00
CA LEU A 59 -6.00 -14.41 -12.46
C LEU A 59 -5.59 -14.21 -10.99
N TRP A 60 -5.65 -15.27 -10.17
CA TRP A 60 -5.13 -15.24 -8.80
C TRP A 60 -3.65 -14.87 -8.77
N ALA A 61 -2.81 -15.56 -9.55
CA ALA A 61 -1.37 -15.28 -9.62
C ALA A 61 -1.09 -13.83 -10.05
N ARG A 62 -1.86 -13.30 -10.99
CA ARG A 62 -1.76 -11.90 -11.43
C ARG A 62 -2.13 -10.93 -10.30
N ARG A 63 -3.20 -11.19 -9.55
CA ARG A 63 -3.59 -10.37 -8.39
C ARG A 63 -2.51 -10.38 -7.31
N VAL A 64 -1.96 -11.56 -7.00
CA VAL A 64 -0.82 -11.69 -6.07
C VAL A 64 0.39 -10.89 -6.53
N ALA A 65 0.74 -10.98 -7.83
CA ALA A 65 1.86 -10.23 -8.39
C ALA A 65 1.66 -8.71 -8.28
N LEU A 66 0.45 -8.21 -8.57
CA LEU A 66 0.13 -6.78 -8.46
C LEU A 66 0.25 -6.27 -7.02
N VAL A 67 -0.23 -7.04 -6.04
CA VAL A 67 -0.04 -6.73 -4.61
C VAL A 67 1.45 -6.72 -4.27
N GLY A 68 2.22 -7.71 -4.70
CA GLY A 68 3.66 -7.78 -4.49
C GLY A 68 4.43 -6.60 -5.10
N CYS A 69 4.04 -6.13 -6.29
CA CYS A 69 4.62 -4.93 -6.90
C CYS A 69 4.31 -3.67 -6.07
N ALA A 70 3.11 -3.56 -5.48
CA ALA A 70 2.77 -2.44 -4.60
C ALA A 70 3.57 -2.46 -3.30
N GLU A 71 3.85 -3.64 -2.74
CA GLU A 71 4.76 -3.78 -1.59
C GLU A 71 6.18 -3.30 -1.93
N ALA A 72 6.70 -3.69 -3.09
CA ALA A 72 8.00 -3.25 -3.57
C ALA A 72 8.03 -1.73 -3.81
N ALA A 73 6.94 -1.15 -4.31
CA ALA A 73 6.81 0.30 -4.47
C ALA A 73 6.82 1.02 -3.11
N LEU A 74 6.10 0.49 -2.11
CA LEU A 74 6.09 1.04 -0.74
C LEU A 74 7.49 1.04 -0.12
N ALA A 75 8.29 0.01 -0.35
CA ALA A 75 9.67 -0.06 0.13
C ALA A 75 10.57 1.07 -0.40
N ARG A 76 10.20 1.68 -1.54
CA ARG A 76 10.91 2.82 -2.14
C ARG A 76 10.32 4.18 -1.77
N HIS A 77 9.24 4.25 -0.99
CA HIS A 77 8.51 5.50 -0.66
C HIS A 77 9.37 6.56 0.06
N SER A 78 10.40 6.14 0.81
CA SER A 78 11.33 7.06 1.47
C SER A 78 12.13 7.90 0.48
N VAL A 79 12.29 7.42 -0.76
CA VAL A 79 13.05 8.08 -1.82
C VAL A 79 12.20 9.15 -2.51
N ALA A 80 12.69 10.39 -2.51
CA ALA A 80 11.93 11.55 -2.97
C ALA A 80 11.36 11.40 -4.40
N TRP A 81 12.14 10.85 -5.33
CA TRP A 81 11.70 10.67 -6.73
C TRP A 81 10.67 9.54 -6.92
N ALA A 82 10.59 8.59 -5.98
CA ALA A 82 9.71 7.42 -6.04
C ALA A 82 8.38 7.64 -5.30
N ARG A 83 8.38 8.56 -4.32
CA ARG A 83 7.29 8.78 -3.37
C ARG A 83 5.91 8.89 -4.01
N THR A 84 5.73 9.84 -4.92
CA THR A 84 4.44 10.12 -5.56
C THR A 84 3.94 8.92 -6.37
N ALA A 85 4.82 8.26 -7.12
CA ALA A 85 4.46 7.10 -7.93
C ALA A 85 4.07 5.90 -7.07
N ALA A 86 4.77 5.66 -5.96
CA ALA A 86 4.41 4.63 -4.98
C ALA A 86 3.05 4.92 -4.34
N GLU A 87 2.77 6.17 -3.95
CA GLU A 87 1.47 6.57 -3.40
C GLU A 87 0.34 6.30 -4.39
N MET A 88 0.48 6.73 -5.64
CA MET A 88 -0.52 6.52 -6.69
C MET A 88 -0.79 5.03 -6.95
N ALA A 89 0.25 4.19 -6.97
CA ALA A 89 0.11 2.76 -7.20
C ALA A 89 -0.64 2.06 -6.06
N ILE A 90 -0.32 2.40 -4.81
CA ILE A 90 -0.96 1.82 -3.62
C ILE A 90 -2.41 2.30 -3.48
N ASP A 91 -2.67 3.58 -3.72
CA ASP A 91 -4.03 4.12 -3.70
C ASP A 91 -4.90 3.48 -4.79
N ALA A 92 -4.37 3.29 -6.02
CA ALA A 92 -5.08 2.60 -7.09
C ALA A 92 -5.43 1.14 -6.71
N LEU A 93 -4.47 0.41 -6.14
CA LEU A 93 -4.70 -0.96 -5.67
C LEU A 93 -5.77 -1.01 -4.59
N ALA A 94 -5.72 -0.11 -3.62
CA ALA A 94 -6.67 -0.07 -2.51
C ALA A 94 -8.07 0.38 -2.94
N SER A 95 -8.19 1.30 -3.90
CA SER A 95 -9.48 1.73 -4.45
C SER A 95 -10.19 0.63 -5.24
N ALA A 96 -9.44 -0.27 -5.88
CA ALA A 96 -9.99 -1.40 -6.61
C ALA A 96 -10.17 -2.66 -5.74
N ALA A 97 -9.82 -2.58 -4.46
CA ALA A 97 -9.62 -3.76 -3.64
C ALA A 97 -10.92 -4.54 -3.38
N ASP A 98 -12.01 -3.84 -3.04
CA ASP A 98 -13.31 -4.46 -2.75
C ASP A 98 -13.89 -5.23 -3.96
N GLU A 99 -13.69 -4.70 -5.17
CA GLU A 99 -14.27 -5.24 -6.39
C GLU A 99 -13.39 -6.33 -7.02
N LYS A 100 -12.06 -6.16 -6.94
CA LYS A 100 -11.11 -6.92 -7.77
C LYS A 100 -10.17 -7.81 -6.97
N LEU A 101 -10.06 -7.64 -5.65
CA LEU A 101 -9.12 -8.42 -4.82
C LEU A 101 -9.84 -9.37 -3.85
N PRO A 102 -9.48 -10.65 -3.86
CA PRO A 102 -10.08 -11.63 -2.94
C PRO A 102 -9.72 -11.29 -1.48
N PRO A 103 -10.50 -11.75 -0.48
CA PRO A 103 -10.39 -11.28 0.90
C PRO A 103 -8.98 -11.26 1.53
N PRO A 104 -8.09 -12.26 1.30
CA PRO A 104 -6.72 -12.20 1.80
C PRO A 104 -5.89 -11.06 1.19
N LEU A 105 -6.05 -10.84 -0.12
CA LEU A 105 -5.35 -9.78 -0.87
C LEU A 105 -5.97 -8.41 -0.60
N HIS A 106 -7.29 -8.35 -0.40
CA HIS A 106 -8.01 -7.16 0.04
C HIS A 106 -7.41 -6.61 1.35
N ARG A 107 -7.39 -7.44 2.40
CA ARG A 107 -6.78 -7.10 3.70
C ARG A 107 -5.33 -6.63 3.55
N ARG A 108 -4.58 -7.23 2.62
CA ARG A 108 -3.20 -6.85 2.37
C ARG A 108 -3.08 -5.48 1.70
N ALA A 109 -3.89 -5.20 0.68
CA ALA A 109 -3.94 -3.89 0.02
C ALA A 109 -4.32 -2.77 0.99
N GLU A 110 -5.32 -3.01 1.85
CA GLU A 110 -5.69 -2.07 2.91
C GLU A 110 -4.55 -1.84 3.92
N ALA A 111 -3.84 -2.90 4.31
CA ALA A 111 -2.68 -2.79 5.19
C ALA A 111 -1.57 -1.91 4.59
N LEU A 112 -1.32 -2.03 3.28
CA LEU A 112 -0.35 -1.19 2.57
C LEU A 112 -0.78 0.28 2.56
N ARG A 113 -2.07 0.55 2.30
CA ARG A 113 -2.62 1.91 2.35
C ARG A 113 -2.52 2.51 3.76
N ASN A 114 -2.82 1.74 4.79
CA ASN A 114 -2.69 2.17 6.18
C ASN A 114 -1.23 2.47 6.54
N GLN A 115 -0.29 1.61 6.13
CA GLN A 115 1.14 1.83 6.32
C GLN A 115 1.63 3.10 5.60
N LEU A 116 1.19 3.31 4.36
CA LEU A 116 1.46 4.53 3.60
C LEU A 116 0.96 5.78 4.34
N ARG A 117 -0.27 5.73 4.88
CA ARG A 117 -0.86 6.83 5.68
C ARG A 117 -0.07 7.09 6.96
N ASP A 118 0.36 6.04 7.65
CA ASP A 118 1.19 6.14 8.86
C ASP A 118 2.55 6.80 8.54
N MET A 119 3.17 6.42 7.40
CA MET A 119 4.40 7.04 6.91
C MET A 119 4.21 8.52 6.55
N LYS A 120 3.09 8.89 5.91
CA LYS A 120 2.77 10.29 5.55
C LYS A 120 2.51 11.16 6.77
N THR A 121 1.88 10.61 7.81
CA THR A 121 1.53 11.35 9.03
C THR A 121 2.66 11.35 10.06
N GLY A 122 3.80 10.71 9.78
CA GLY A 122 4.90 10.54 10.73
C GLY A 122 4.52 9.70 11.95
N LYS A 123 3.35 9.03 11.92
CA LYS A 123 2.91 8.09 12.95
C LYS A 123 3.60 6.75 12.73
N SER A 124 4.93 6.71 12.84
CA SER A 124 5.62 5.44 13.03
C SER A 124 5.09 4.81 14.31
N LYS A 125 4.45 3.64 14.21
CA LYS A 125 3.99 2.86 15.37
C LYS A 125 5.14 2.73 16.38
N GLY A 126 5.01 3.43 17.51
CA GLY A 126 5.77 3.30 18.75
C GLY A 126 7.20 2.75 18.65
N GLY A 127 8.15 3.59 18.26
CA GLY A 127 9.55 3.44 18.65
C GLY A 127 9.80 4.18 19.96
N GLY A 128 9.20 3.74 21.06
CA GLY A 128 9.59 4.14 22.41
C GLY A 128 10.97 3.58 22.76
N ARG A 129 12.00 3.96 22.02
CA ARG A 129 13.39 3.77 22.41
C ARG A 129 13.74 5.01 23.21
N ARG A 130 13.78 4.90 24.53
CA ARG A 130 14.48 5.88 25.38
C ARG A 130 15.83 6.12 24.73
N ASN A 131 16.05 7.33 24.22
CA ASN A 131 17.35 7.76 23.74
C ASN A 131 18.21 8.03 24.99
N PRO A 132 19.24 7.23 25.32
CA PRO A 132 20.15 7.56 26.42
C PRO A 132 21.09 8.72 26.07
N THR A 133 20.99 9.26 24.85
CA THR A 133 21.81 10.36 24.35
C THR A 133 20.90 11.51 23.96
N ALA A 134 20.77 12.47 24.88
CA ALA A 134 20.35 13.82 24.57
C ALA A 134 21.23 14.36 23.43
N GLU A 135 20.67 14.40 22.21
CA GLU A 135 21.29 15.09 21.09
C GLU A 135 21.41 16.57 21.44
N LYS A 136 22.63 17.09 21.28
CA LYS A 136 22.98 18.48 21.54
C LYS A 136 22.21 19.36 20.55
N VAL A 137 21.08 19.90 21.01
CA VAL A 137 20.36 21.00 20.34
C VAL A 137 21.37 22.09 19.97
N SER A 138 21.40 22.47 18.69
CA SER A 138 22.36 23.45 18.19
C SER A 138 22.16 24.80 18.88
N SER A 139 23.20 25.63 18.95
CA SER A 139 23.12 26.97 19.56
C SER A 139 22.02 27.83 18.94
N PHE A 140 21.71 27.61 17.66
CA PHE A 140 20.65 28.31 16.93
C PHE A 140 19.25 27.92 17.41
N GLU A 141 18.95 26.63 17.55
CA GLU A 141 17.64 26.16 18.03
C GLU A 141 17.41 26.54 19.50
N LYS A 142 18.47 26.57 20.32
CA LYS A 142 18.39 27.11 21.69
C LYS A 142 18.10 28.61 21.70
N ALA A 143 18.68 29.38 20.78
CA ALA A 143 18.43 30.81 20.66
C ALA A 143 16.99 31.09 20.18
N GLN A 144 16.50 30.33 19.20
CA GLN A 144 15.14 30.46 18.68
C GLN A 144 14.09 30.09 19.75
N SER A 145 14.31 29.01 20.50
CA SER A 145 13.42 28.61 21.59
C SER A 145 13.41 29.64 22.74
N ARG A 146 14.56 30.21 23.09
CA ARG A 146 14.64 31.29 24.09
C ARG A 146 13.91 32.55 23.62
N TRP A 147 14.12 32.97 22.38
CA TRP A 147 13.43 34.13 21.82
C TRP A 147 11.91 33.95 21.78
N ALA A 148 11.44 32.78 21.35
CA ALA A 148 10.01 32.48 21.31
C ALA A 148 9.36 32.51 22.71
N LYS A 149 10.07 32.01 23.72
CA LYS A 149 9.63 32.03 25.12
C LYS A 149 9.64 33.43 25.72
N ASP A 150 10.63 34.25 25.36
CA ASP A 150 10.78 35.63 25.84
C ASP A 150 9.75 36.60 25.21
N LYS A 151 9.19 36.22 24.06
CA LYS A 151 8.18 36.99 23.33
C LYS A 151 6.76 36.49 23.52
N ASP A 152 6.54 35.52 24.42
CA ASP A 152 5.25 34.87 24.69
C ASP A 152 4.51 34.43 23.41
N VAL A 153 5.28 34.12 22.36
CA VAL A 153 4.74 33.64 21.10
C VAL A 153 4.40 32.17 21.29
N SER A 154 3.17 31.91 21.72
CA SER A 154 2.62 30.55 21.75
C SER A 154 2.80 29.91 20.37
N ALA A 155 3.57 28.83 20.30
CA ALA A 155 3.72 28.02 19.08
C ALA A 155 2.40 27.33 18.65
N ARG A 156 1.34 27.46 19.44
CA ARG A 156 -0.04 27.11 19.07
C ARG A 156 -0.82 28.41 18.89
N GLY A 157 -0.99 28.84 17.64
CA GLY A 157 -1.96 29.87 17.28
C GLY A 157 -3.38 29.36 17.59
N GLY A 158 -3.83 29.59 18.81
CA GLY A 158 -5.23 29.47 19.18
C GLY A 158 -5.91 30.80 18.90
N VAL A 159 -6.71 30.87 17.84
CA VAL A 159 -7.66 31.97 17.63
C VAL A 159 -8.81 31.74 18.62
N GLY A 160 -8.69 32.31 19.81
CA GLY A 160 -9.79 32.44 20.75
C GLY A 160 -10.60 33.68 20.40
N PHE A 161 -11.90 33.50 20.21
CA PHE A 161 -12.87 34.58 20.09
C PHE A 161 -12.86 35.47 21.35
N GLY A 162 -12.89 36.78 21.13
CA GLY A 162 -13.08 37.84 22.11
C GLY A 162 -13.26 39.16 21.37
#